data_AF-A0A1Y4F4Y7-F1
#
_entry.id   AF-A0A1Y4F4Y7-F1
#
_cell.length_a   1.000
_cell.length_b   1.000
_cell.length_c   1.000
_cell.angle_alpha   90.00
_cell.angle_beta   90.00
_cell.angle_gamma   90.00
#
_symmetry.space_group_name_H-M   'P 1'
#
loop_
_entity.id
_entity.type
_entity.pdbx_description
1 polymer ?
#
loop_
_entity_poly.entity_id
_entity_poly.type
_entity_poly.pdbx_seq_one_letter_code
_entity_poly.pdbx_strand_id
1 'polypeptide(L)' 'MNKDKEIEAYRKHELSPKEQLKYEIAGELGLLDRVLQDGWKSLSAKETGRIGGLMTRRSSRNQ' A
#
# COMPACT_ATOMS: atom_id res chain seq x y z
N MET A 1 4.60 -4.94 -18.49
CA MET A 1 4.54 -6.19 -17.69
C MET A 1 5.27 -5.99 -16.36
N ASN A 2 4.81 -5.06 -15.51
CA ASN A 2 5.47 -4.74 -14.23
C ASN A 2 4.45 -4.59 -13.07
N LYS A 3 3.19 -5.01 -13.27
CA LYS A 3 2.15 -4.91 -12.23
C LYS A 3 2.30 -6.01 -11.17
N ASP A 4 2.93 -7.11 -11.56
CA ASP A 4 2.91 -8.37 -10.83
C ASP A 4 3.99 -8.44 -9.74
N LYS A 5 5.13 -7.76 -9.92
CA LYS A 5 6.27 -7.88 -8.99
C LYS A 5 5.97 -7.40 -7.58
N GLU A 6 5.25 -6.28 -7.43
CA GLU A 6 4.98 -5.70 -6.11
C GLU A 6 3.92 -6.50 -5.33
N ILE A 7 2.88 -6.97 -6.04
CA ILE A 7 1.83 -7.83 -5.47
C ILE A 7 2.39 -9.23 -5.14
N GLU A 8 3.27 -9.76 -5.98
CA GLU A 8 3.94 -11.03 -5.72
C GLU A 8 4.89 -10.91 -4.52
N ALA A 9 5.64 -9.81 -4.39
CA ALA A 9 6.44 -9.54 -3.20
C ALA A 9 5.58 -9.41 -1.93
N TYR A 10 4.40 -8.79 -2.02
CA TYR A 10 3.42 -8.77 -0.92
C TYR A 10 3.02 -10.19 -0.51
N ARG A 11 2.66 -11.03 -1.48
CA ARG A 11 2.27 -12.44 -1.24
C ARG A 11 3.41 -13.28 -0.68
N LYS A 12 4.65 -13.03 -1.13
CA LYS A 12 5.86 -13.68 -0.63
C LYS A 12 6.37 -13.11 0.70
N HIS A 13 5.71 -12.06 1.23
CA HIS A 13 6.17 -11.34 2.42
C HIS A 13 7.60 -10.76 2.30
N GLU A 14 8.08 -10.56 1.08
CA GLU A 14 9.42 -10.01 0.78
C GLU A 14 9.42 -8.47 0.69
N LEU A 15 8.31 -7.83 1.05
CA LEU A 15 8.19 -6.38 1.06
C LEU A 15 8.91 -5.76 2.24
N SER A 16 9.43 -4.55 2.02
CA SER A 16 9.93 -3.73 3.12
C SER A 16 8.81 -3.42 4.12
N PRO A 17 9.10 -3.17 5.41
CA PRO A 17 8.09 -2.81 6.41
C PRO A 17 7.25 -1.60 5.98
N LYS A 18 7.89 -0.66 5.28
CA LYS A 18 7.24 0.51 4.69
C LYS A 18 6.21 0.10 3.63
N GLU A 19 6.51 -0.87 2.78
CA GLU A 19 5.57 -1.33 1.77
C GLU A 19 4.45 -2.16 2.38
N GLN A 20 4.74 -3.06 3.32
CA GLN A 20 3.73 -3.79 4.09
C GLN A 20 2.72 -2.84 4.73
N LEU A 21 3.21 -1.75 5.34
CA LEU A 21 2.37 -0.72 5.94
C LEU A 21 1.41 -0.05 4.92
N LYS A 22 1.82 0.13 3.66
CA LYS A 22 0.92 0.64 2.61
C LYS A 22 -0.27 -0.29 2.43
N TYR A 23 0.00 -1.58 2.27
CA TYR A 23 -1.04 -2.59 2.06
C TYR A 23 -1.92 -2.75 3.30
N GLU A 24 -1.34 -2.66 4.50
CA GLU A 24 -2.08 -2.68 5.76
C GLU A 24 -3.07 -1.50 5.86
N ILE A 25 -2.62 -0.28 5.60
CA ILE A 25 -3.48 0.92 5.57
C ILE A 25 -4.51 0.82 4.44
N ALA A 26 -4.13 0.32 3.27
CA ALA A 26 -5.08 0.07 2.19
C ALA A 26 -6.17 -0.94 2.63
N GLY A 27 -5.80 -1.95 3.42
CA GLY A 27 -6.73 -2.90 4.02
C GLY A 27 -7.69 -2.24 4.99
N GLU A 28 -7.18 -1.40 5.90
CA GLU A 28 -7.98 -0.62 6.84
C GLU A 28 -8.96 0.34 6.13
N LEU A 29 -8.59 0.83 4.95
CA LEU A 29 -9.44 1.71 4.13
C LEU A 29 -10.38 0.96 3.19
N GLY A 30 -10.32 -0.38 3.13
CA GLY A 30 -11.10 -1.20 2.20
C GLY A 30 -10.66 -1.10 0.73
N LEU A 31 -9.45 -0.59 0.49
CA LEU A 31 -8.85 -0.39 -0.84
C LEU A 31 -7.91 -1.52 -1.26
N LEU A 32 -7.55 -2.40 -0.31
CA LEU A 32 -6.59 -3.48 -0.54
C LEU A 32 -7.00 -4.40 -1.69
N ASP A 33 -8.26 -4.80 -1.77
CA ASP A 33 -8.74 -5.71 -2.81
C ASP A 33 -8.51 -5.12 -4.21
N ARG A 34 -8.84 -3.83 -4.37
CA ARG A 34 -8.63 -3.08 -5.61
C ARG A 34 -7.15 -2.90 -5.93
N VAL A 35 -6.29 -2.70 -4.94
CA VAL A 35 -4.84 -2.63 -5.14
C VAL A 35 -4.28 -3.99 -5.56
N LEU A 36 -4.77 -5.09 -4.99
CA LEU A 36 -4.34 -6.45 -5.34
C LEU A 36 -4.86 -6.89 -6.72
N GLN A 37 -6.01 -6.40 -7.16
CA GLN A 37 -6.59 -6.72 -8.46
C GLN A 37 -6.10 -5.78 -9.59
N ASP A 38 -6.23 -4.47 -9.41
CA ASP A 38 -5.94 -3.47 -10.45
C ASP A 38 -4.63 -2.70 -10.24
N GLY A 39 -3.99 -2.85 -9.06
CA GLY A 39 -2.79 -2.13 -8.68
C GLY A 39 -3.05 -0.75 -8.07
N TRP A 40 -1.99 -0.16 -7.50
CA TRP A 40 -2.01 1.20 -6.93
C TRP A 40 -2.51 2.28 -7.89
N LYS A 41 -2.29 2.08 -9.19
CA LYS A 41 -2.75 2.99 -10.25
C LYS A 41 -4.28 3.06 -10.41
N SER A 42 -5.00 2.11 -9.82
CA SER A 42 -6.48 2.08 -9.83
C SER A 42 -7.07 3.05 -8.82
N LEU A 43 -6.28 3.45 -7.82
CA LEU A 43 -6.69 4.39 -6.80
C LEU A 43 -6.59 5.83 -7.30
N SER A 44 -7.54 6.67 -6.88
CA SER A 44 -7.49 8.10 -7.10
C SER A 44 -6.39 8.74 -6.24
N ALA A 45 -5.85 9.89 -6.67
CA ALA A 45 -4.88 10.67 -5.91
C ALA A 45 -5.33 10.98 -4.47
N LYS A 46 -6.65 11.11 -4.24
CA LYS A 46 -7.21 11.31 -2.89
C LYS A 46 -7.03 10.07 -2.00
N GLU A 47 -7.19 8.88 -2.57
CA GLU A 47 -7.08 7.60 -1.86
C GLU A 47 -5.60 7.26 -1.60
N THR A 48 -4.76 7.32 -2.62
CA THR A 48 -3.31 7.13 -2.48
C THR A 48 -2.69 8.20 -1.57
N GLY A 49 -3.15 9.45 -1.64
CA GLY A 49 -2.70 10.53 -0.76
C GLY A 49 -3.07 10.31 0.70
N ARG A 50 -4.25 9.75 1.00
CA ARG A 50 -4.62 9.34 2.36
C ARG A 50 -3.70 8.26 2.90
N ILE A 51 -3.39 7.25 2.09
CA ILE A 51 -2.49 6.15 2.46
C ILE A 51 -1.09 6.69 2.75
N GLY A 52 -0.54 7.52 1.85
CA GLY A 52 0.77 8.15 2.04
C GLY A 52 0.82 9.06 3.28
N GLY A 53 -0.25 9.82 3.54
CA GLY A 53 -0.35 10.65 4.75
C GLY A 53 -0.37 9.83 6.05
N LEU A 54 -1.09 8.71 6.07
CA LEU A 54 -1.15 7.79 7.21
C LEU A 54 0.19 7.08 7.43
N MET A 55 0.88 6.68 6.36
CA MET A 55 2.23 6.14 6.46
C MET A 55 3.19 7.14 7.10
N THR A 56 3.19 8.39 6.64
CA THR A 56 4.07 9.43 7.19
C THR A 56 3.74 9.67 8.66
N ARG A 57 2.46 9.70 9.03
CA ARG A 57 2.05 9.84 10.45
C ARG A 57 2.49 8.66 11.32
N ARG A 58 2.46 7.42 10.81
CA ARG A 58 2.94 6.24 11.53
C ARG A 58 4.47 6.23 11.62
N SER A 59 5.17 6.55 10.54
CA SER A 59 6.63 6.61 10.49
C SER A 59 7.21 7.76 11.31
N SER A 60 6.50 8.90 11.40
CA SER A 60 6.92 10.07 12.16
C SER A 60 6.75 9.91 13.67
N ARG A 61 5.95 8.93 14.13
CA ARG A 61 5.74 8.70 15.57
C ARG A 61 6.86 7.88 16.22
N ASN A 62 7.84 7.45 15.42
CA ASN A 62 8.97 6.64 15.85
C ASN A 62 10.32 7.40 15.72
N GLN A 63 10.26 8.74 15.72
CA GLN A 63 11.43 9.64 15.71
C GLN A 63 11.37 10.57 16.91
#